data_AF-A0A4U0UFJ0-F1
#
_entry.id   AF-A0A4U0UFJ0-F1
#
_cell.length_a   1.000
_cell.length_b   1.000
_cell.length_c   1.000
_cell.angle_alpha   90.00
_cell.angle_beta   90.00
_cell.angle_gamma   90.00
#
_symmetry.space_group_name_H-M   'P 1'
#
loop_
_entity.id
_entity.type
_entity.pdbx_description
1 polymer ?
#
loop_
_entity_poly.entity_id
_entity_poly.type
_entity_poly.pdbx_seq_one_letter_code
_entity_poly.pdbx_strand_id
1 'polypeptide(L)'
;MAAISGDIDPSCAICGAPPFPECPHESQRLELALDQAQQRWEKMRSIRSWVLNHARDQIITTFHHLRTTRYHAHLAYLQTLPCFTLYHRFNGAPPIHPTQLQVLHAQIQQANGVFRQGVDEDWRRSCLRYPEVLDYYFELVGVELPGEEEVEVRDPRFGGVEKLG
;
A
#
# COMPACT_ATOMS: atom_id res chain seq x y z
N MET A 1 33.99 7.88 -62.46
CA MET A 1 32.89 8.29 -61.56
C MET A 1 32.61 7.10 -60.65
N ALA A 2 32.96 7.19 -59.38
CA ALA A 2 32.71 6.10 -58.44
C ALA A 2 31.20 6.01 -58.17
N ALA A 3 30.61 4.84 -58.40
CA ALA A 3 29.24 4.56 -58.04
C ALA A 3 29.13 4.58 -56.52
N ILE A 4 28.35 5.51 -55.98
CA ILE A 4 28.02 5.54 -54.55
C ILE A 4 27.08 4.35 -54.31
N SER A 5 27.58 3.31 -53.64
CA SER A 5 26.76 2.20 -53.16
C SER A 5 25.81 2.73 -52.08
N GLY A 6 24.54 2.32 -52.11
CA GLY A 6 23.54 2.68 -51.09
C GLY A 6 23.76 1.98 -49.75
N ASP A 7 24.61 0.95 -49.71
CA ASP A 7 24.99 0.24 -48.48
C ASP A 7 26.26 0.87 -47.88
N ILE A 8 26.10 2.02 -47.24
CA ILE A 8 27.16 2.61 -46.39
C ILE A 8 26.73 2.40 -44.94
N ASP A 9 27.44 1.52 -44.24
CA ASP A 9 27.25 1.35 -42.81
C ASP A 9 27.78 2.59 -42.06
N PRO A 10 27.02 3.13 -41.10
CA PRO A 10 27.41 4.34 -40.37
C PRO A 10 28.53 4.06 -39.37
N SER A 11 29.44 5.03 -39.20
CA SER A 11 30.32 5.06 -38.02
C SER A 11 29.49 5.19 -36.74
N CYS A 12 30.01 4.65 -35.64
CA CYS A 12 29.39 4.77 -34.32
C CYS A 12 29.14 6.24 -33.97
N ALA A 13 27.89 6.60 -33.69
CA ALA A 13 27.48 7.98 -33.40
C ALA A 13 28.07 8.56 -32.10
N ILE A 14 28.64 7.71 -31.24
CA ILE A 14 29.21 8.11 -29.94
C ILE A 14 30.73 8.27 -30.01
N CYS A 15 31.44 7.34 -30.68
CA CYS A 15 32.91 7.33 -30.71
C CYS A 15 33.53 7.41 -32.10
N GLY A 16 32.74 7.42 -33.17
CA GLY A 16 33.21 7.49 -34.56
C GLY A 16 33.84 6.21 -35.11
N ALA A 17 33.85 5.12 -34.33
CA ALA A 17 34.43 3.84 -34.76
C ALA A 17 33.72 3.27 -36.01
N PRO A 18 34.44 2.54 -36.89
CA PRO A 18 33.83 1.90 -38.04
C PRO A 18 32.82 0.80 -37.62
N PRO A 19 31.94 0.37 -38.54
CA PRO A 19 30.86 -0.59 -38.28
C PRO A 19 31.34 -1.97 -37.79
N PHE A 20 32.56 -2.34 -38.15
CA PHE A 20 33.20 -3.57 -37.72
C PHE A 20 34.54 -3.27 -37.04
N PRO A 21 34.82 -3.85 -35.85
CA PRO A 21 33.95 -4.72 -35.05
C PRO A 21 32.79 -3.95 -34.38
N GLU A 22 31.72 -4.67 -34.01
CA GLU A 22 30.54 -4.08 -33.35
C GLU A 22 30.95 -3.26 -32.12
N CYS A 23 30.55 -1.99 -32.12
CA CYS A 23 30.81 -1.05 -31.04
C CYS A 23 29.65 -1.10 -30.03
N PRO A 24 29.91 -1.28 -28.71
CA PRO A 24 28.84 -1.52 -27.73
C PRO A 24 27.97 -0.29 -27.43
N HIS A 25 28.34 0.89 -27.92
CA HIS A 25 27.67 2.15 -27.55
C HIS A 25 26.21 2.24 -28.03
N GLU A 26 25.84 1.57 -29.13
CA GLU A 26 24.45 1.54 -29.59
C GLU A 26 23.57 0.84 -28.54
N SER A 27 23.95 -0.37 -28.15
CA SER A 27 23.14 -1.20 -27.27
C SER A 27 23.10 -0.63 -25.84
N GLN A 28 24.21 -0.08 -25.37
CA GLN A 28 24.25 0.66 -24.10
C GLN A 28 23.35 1.90 -24.11
N ARG A 29 23.26 2.59 -25.27
CA ARG A 29 22.38 3.76 -25.39
C ARG A 29 20.92 3.36 -25.39
N LEU A 30 20.59 2.24 -26.02
CA LEU A 30 19.24 1.67 -26.00
C LEU A 30 18.82 1.25 -24.59
N GLU A 31 19.68 0.54 -23.86
CA GLU A 31 19.45 0.14 -22.46
C GLU A 31 19.20 1.36 -21.58
N LEU A 32 20.05 2.40 -21.67
CA LEU A 32 19.87 3.63 -20.91
C LEU A 32 18.55 4.34 -21.25
N ALA A 33 18.17 4.41 -22.52
CA ALA A 33 16.92 5.04 -22.95
C ALA A 33 15.70 4.26 -22.43
N LEU A 34 15.78 2.93 -22.40
CA LEU A 34 14.76 2.07 -21.81
C LEU A 34 14.63 2.32 -20.30
N ASP A 35 15.74 2.36 -19.56
CA ASP A 35 15.73 2.63 -18.12
C ASP A 35 15.12 4.01 -17.82
N GLN A 36 15.49 5.04 -18.59
CA GLN A 36 14.92 6.39 -18.46
C GLN A 36 13.42 6.41 -18.75
N ALA A 37 12.96 5.65 -19.75
CA ALA A 37 11.54 5.52 -20.04
C ALA A 37 10.82 4.80 -18.89
N GLN A 38 11.37 3.70 -18.37
CA GLN A 38 10.79 2.95 -17.26
C GLN A 38 10.70 3.74 -15.96
N GLN A 39 11.70 4.58 -15.64
CA GLN A 39 11.65 5.47 -14.47
C GLN A 39 10.42 6.38 -14.49
N ARG A 40 9.94 6.80 -15.66
CA ARG A 40 8.72 7.62 -15.78
C ARG A 40 7.46 6.85 -15.36
N TRP A 41 7.49 5.52 -15.45
CA TRP A 41 6.42 4.61 -15.05
C TRP A 41 6.60 4.04 -13.62
N GLU A 42 7.69 4.37 -12.92
CA GLU A 42 7.92 3.92 -11.54
C GLU A 42 6.79 4.37 -10.59
N LYS A 43 6.18 5.53 -10.87
CA LYS A 43 4.97 6.00 -10.17
C LYS A 43 3.80 5.04 -10.32
N MET A 44 3.60 4.46 -11.51
CA MET A 44 2.57 3.44 -11.74
C MET A 44 2.81 2.20 -10.86
N ARG A 45 4.07 1.76 -10.75
CA ARG A 45 4.46 0.64 -9.88
C ARG A 45 4.24 0.94 -8.39
N SER A 46 4.35 2.22 -8.00
CA SER A 46 4.11 2.68 -6.61
C SER A 46 2.63 2.75 -6.21
N ILE A 47 1.68 2.71 -7.16
CA ILE A 47 0.24 2.77 -6.85
C ILE A 47 -0.16 1.62 -5.93
N ARG A 48 0.27 0.40 -6.24
CA ARG A 48 -0.09 -0.78 -5.44
C ARG A 48 0.38 -0.64 -3.98
N SER A 49 1.62 -0.21 -3.76
CA SER A 49 2.14 -0.05 -2.40
C SER A 49 1.45 1.11 -1.68
N TRP A 50 1.17 2.21 -2.38
CA TRP A 50 0.40 3.33 -1.85
C TRP A 50 -0.99 2.89 -1.39
N VAL A 51 -1.78 2.23 -2.26
CA VAL A 51 -3.12 1.73 -1.94
C VAL A 51 -3.09 0.75 -0.76
N LEU A 52 -2.16 -0.22 -0.78
CA LEU A 52 -2.06 -1.21 0.29
C LEU A 52 -1.76 -0.59 1.66
N ASN A 53 -0.87 0.40 1.71
CA ASN A 53 -0.51 1.06 2.95
C ASN A 53 -1.71 1.86 3.50
N HIS A 54 -2.38 2.65 2.66
CA HIS A 54 -3.51 3.45 3.10
C HIS A 54 -4.72 2.58 3.52
N ALA A 55 -5.01 1.51 2.78
CA ALA A 55 -6.07 0.58 3.16
C ALA A 55 -5.78 -0.10 4.50
N ARG A 56 -4.52 -0.51 4.73
CA ARG A 56 -4.09 -1.08 6.01
C ARG A 56 -4.25 -0.08 7.14
N ASP A 57 -3.75 1.14 6.96
CA ASP A 57 -3.80 2.17 7.99
C ASP A 57 -5.24 2.52 8.37
N GLN A 58 -6.14 2.60 7.38
CA GLN A 58 -7.56 2.85 7.61
C GLN A 58 -8.24 1.74 8.43
N ILE A 59 -7.98 0.47 8.07
CA ILE A 59 -8.52 -0.68 8.81
C ILE A 59 -7.98 -0.73 10.24
N ILE A 60 -6.67 -0.54 10.43
CA ILE A 60 -6.02 -0.55 11.75
C ILE A 60 -6.56 0.59 12.62
N THR A 61 -6.68 1.80 12.06
CA THR A 61 -7.19 2.98 12.77
C THR A 61 -8.62 2.76 13.22
N THR A 62 -9.48 2.24 12.34
CA THR A 62 -10.87 1.91 12.66
C THR A 62 -10.95 0.86 13.78
N PHE A 63 -10.16 -0.22 13.68
CA PHE A 63 -10.12 -1.25 14.71
C PHE A 63 -9.66 -0.70 16.07
N HIS A 64 -8.62 0.16 16.09
CA HIS A 64 -8.17 0.79 17.33
C HIS A 64 -9.25 1.64 17.99
N HIS A 65 -10.05 2.36 17.20
CA HIS A 65 -11.20 3.09 17.74
C HIS A 65 -12.24 2.15 18.36
N LEU A 66 -12.63 1.07 17.67
CA LEU A 66 -13.58 0.07 18.19
C LEU A 66 -13.07 -0.57 19.48
N ARG A 67 -11.79 -0.99 19.50
CA ARG A 67 -11.15 -1.59 20.67
C ARG A 67 -11.14 -0.64 21.87
N THR A 68 -10.83 0.64 21.66
CA THR A 68 -10.83 1.66 22.72
C THR A 68 -12.22 1.84 23.30
N THR A 69 -13.24 1.99 22.46
CA THR A 69 -14.64 2.09 22.90
C THR A 69 -15.07 0.89 23.72
N ARG A 70 -14.74 -0.32 23.26
CA ARG A 70 -15.05 -1.57 23.97
C ARG A 70 -14.29 -1.68 25.29
N TYR A 71 -13.03 -1.25 25.33
CA TYR A 71 -12.23 -1.23 26.56
C TYR A 71 -12.87 -0.32 27.62
N HIS A 72 -13.32 0.88 27.24
CA HIS A 72 -14.02 1.77 28.17
C HIS A 72 -15.32 1.16 28.70
N ALA A 73 -16.13 0.54 27.83
CA ALA A 73 -17.35 -0.15 28.24
C ALA A 73 -17.07 -1.33 29.18
N HIS A 74 -16.01 -2.10 28.90
CA HIS A 74 -15.58 -3.21 29.75
C HIS A 74 -15.11 -2.73 31.13
N LEU A 75 -14.29 -1.66 31.18
CA LEU A 75 -13.86 -1.08 32.45
C LEU A 75 -15.03 -0.53 33.26
N ALA A 76 -15.97 0.16 32.61
CA ALA A 76 -17.19 0.66 33.24
C ALA A 76 -18.02 -0.49 33.83
N TYR A 77 -18.17 -1.60 33.10
CA TYR A 77 -18.82 -2.80 33.61
C TYR A 77 -18.10 -3.37 34.84
N LEU A 78 -16.78 -3.54 34.79
CA LEU A 78 -16.02 -4.04 35.93
C LEU A 78 -16.21 -3.17 37.18
N GLN A 79 -16.27 -1.85 37.03
CA GLN A 79 -16.54 -0.92 38.13
C GLN A 79 -17.91 -1.12 38.80
N THR A 80 -18.87 -1.75 38.11
CA THR A 80 -20.18 -2.10 38.70
C THR A 80 -20.14 -3.40 39.52
N LEU A 81 -19.11 -4.23 39.36
CA LEU A 81 -19.03 -5.51 40.06
C LEU A 81 -18.85 -5.31 41.58
N PRO A 82 -19.52 -6.12 42.42
CA PRO A 82 -19.36 -6.05 43.86
C PRO A 82 -17.89 -6.17 44.28
N CYS A 83 -17.45 -5.29 45.18
CA CYS A 83 -16.08 -5.24 45.70
C CYS A 83 -14.96 -4.98 44.66
N PHE A 84 -15.27 -4.72 43.39
CA PHE A 84 -14.23 -4.47 42.37
C PHE A 84 -13.41 -3.22 42.65
N THR A 85 -14.04 -2.15 43.14
CA THR A 85 -13.34 -0.91 43.52
C THR A 85 -12.30 -1.15 44.63
N LEU A 86 -12.63 -2.01 45.60
CA LEU A 86 -11.68 -2.44 46.63
C LEU A 86 -10.59 -3.33 46.03
N TYR A 87 -10.96 -4.32 45.22
CA TYR A 87 -10.02 -5.19 44.52
C TYR A 87 -8.97 -4.40 43.74
N HIS A 88 -9.41 -3.41 42.95
CA HIS A 88 -8.51 -2.54 42.18
C HIS A 88 -7.64 -1.65 43.09
N ARG A 89 -8.20 -1.08 44.15
CA ARG A 89 -7.45 -0.23 45.11
C ARG A 89 -6.32 -1.00 45.81
N PHE A 90 -6.54 -2.27 46.12
CA PHE A 90 -5.57 -3.13 46.81
C PHE A 90 -4.76 -4.01 45.85
N ASN A 91 -4.62 -3.62 44.58
CA ASN A 91 -3.82 -4.32 43.57
C ASN A 91 -4.14 -5.82 43.47
N GLY A 92 -5.41 -6.19 43.62
CA GLY A 92 -5.88 -7.56 43.55
C GLY A 92 -5.84 -8.35 44.85
N ALA A 93 -5.40 -7.75 45.96
CA ALA A 93 -5.38 -8.37 47.30
C ALA A 93 -6.26 -7.61 48.32
N PRO A 94 -7.58 -7.45 48.08
CA PRO A 94 -8.46 -6.72 48.99
C PRO A 94 -8.71 -7.49 50.29
N PRO A 95 -8.84 -6.80 51.44
CA PRO A 95 -9.18 -7.41 52.73
C PRO A 95 -10.69 -7.75 52.81
N ILE A 96 -11.14 -8.71 51.98
CA ILE A 96 -12.52 -9.20 51.92
C ILE A 96 -12.58 -10.71 52.19
N HIS A 97 -13.77 -11.24 52.45
CA HIS A 97 -13.94 -12.66 52.74
C HIS A 97 -13.52 -13.53 51.53
N PRO A 98 -12.82 -14.67 51.71
CA PRO A 98 -12.33 -15.51 50.62
C PRO A 98 -13.41 -15.93 49.60
N THR A 99 -14.60 -16.27 50.08
CA THR A 99 -15.74 -16.62 49.20
C THR A 99 -16.17 -15.46 48.30
N GLN A 100 -16.18 -14.23 48.82
CA GLN A 100 -16.52 -13.03 48.03
C GLN A 100 -15.45 -12.77 46.97
N LEU A 101 -14.18 -12.96 47.32
CA LEU A 101 -13.06 -12.82 46.38
C LEU A 101 -13.14 -13.85 45.24
N GLN A 102 -13.49 -15.10 45.55
CA GLN A 102 -13.69 -16.15 44.54
C GLN A 102 -14.82 -15.80 43.56
N VAL A 103 -15.96 -15.32 44.06
CA VAL A 103 -17.08 -14.89 43.21
C VAL A 103 -16.67 -13.72 42.31
N LEU A 104 -15.99 -12.72 42.87
CA LEU A 104 -15.49 -11.57 42.10
C LEU A 104 -14.52 -12.01 41.00
N HIS A 105 -13.57 -12.91 41.30
CA HIS A 105 -12.65 -13.46 40.30
C HIS A 105 -13.40 -14.15 39.16
N ALA A 106 -14.40 -14.98 39.47
CA ALA A 106 -15.20 -15.65 38.44
C ALA A 106 -15.93 -14.64 37.54
N GLN A 107 -16.50 -13.58 38.12
CA GLN A 107 -17.17 -12.51 37.37
C GLN A 107 -16.19 -11.72 36.48
N ILE A 108 -15.00 -11.37 36.99
CA ILE A 108 -13.95 -10.71 36.20
C ILE A 108 -13.50 -11.60 35.05
N GLN A 109 -13.27 -12.89 35.30
CA GLN A 109 -12.85 -13.85 34.27
C GLN A 109 -13.90 -13.98 33.17
N GLN A 110 -15.17 -14.08 33.54
CA GLN A 110 -16.28 -14.10 32.58
C GLN A 110 -16.32 -12.81 31.76
N ALA A 111 -16.22 -11.65 32.40
CA ALA A 111 -16.21 -10.35 31.74
C ALA A 111 -15.05 -10.21 30.74
N ASN A 112 -13.86 -10.66 31.12
CA ASN A 112 -12.67 -10.66 30.28
C ASN A 112 -12.85 -11.58 29.06
N GLY A 113 -13.52 -12.72 29.23
CA GLY A 113 -13.87 -13.63 28.14
C GLY A 113 -14.77 -12.96 27.10
N VAL A 114 -15.83 -12.29 27.55
CA VAL A 114 -16.75 -11.54 26.68
C VAL A 114 -16.04 -10.37 25.99
N PHE A 115 -15.21 -9.63 26.72
CA PHE A 115 -14.40 -8.55 26.15
C PHE A 115 -13.51 -9.06 25.03
N ARG A 116 -12.77 -10.14 25.25
CA ARG A 116 -11.88 -10.76 24.26
C ARG A 116 -12.64 -11.19 23.01
N GLN A 117 -13.75 -11.92 23.17
CA GLN A 117 -14.58 -12.34 22.04
C GLN A 117 -15.08 -11.15 21.21
N GLY A 118 -15.46 -10.06 21.88
CA GLY A 118 -15.88 -8.83 21.22
C GLY A 118 -14.75 -8.17 20.42
N VAL A 119 -13.53 -8.11 20.98
CA VAL A 119 -12.35 -7.58 20.27
C VAL A 119 -12.01 -8.46 19.05
N ASP A 120 -12.09 -9.78 19.19
CA ASP A 120 -11.81 -10.72 18.09
C ASP A 120 -12.84 -10.57 16.94
N GLU A 121 -14.12 -10.36 17.27
CA GLU A 121 -15.17 -10.07 16.29
C GLU A 121 -14.99 -8.72 15.61
N ASP A 122 -14.65 -7.66 16.35
CA ASP A 122 -14.40 -6.34 15.78
C ASP A 122 -13.19 -6.38 14.81
N TRP A 123 -12.16 -7.17 15.14
CA TRP A 123 -11.03 -7.39 14.24
C TRP A 123 -11.44 -8.12 12.97
N ARG A 124 -12.17 -9.24 13.10
CA ARG A 124 -12.69 -9.99 11.96
C ARG A 124 -13.51 -9.11 11.01
N ARG A 125 -14.45 -8.33 11.55
CA ARG A 125 -15.26 -7.39 10.78
C ARG A 125 -14.41 -6.34 10.07
N SER A 126 -13.40 -5.80 10.76
CA SER A 126 -12.49 -4.82 10.17
C SER A 126 -11.73 -5.40 8.98
N CYS A 127 -11.23 -6.64 9.07
CA CYS A 127 -10.56 -7.30 7.95
C CYS A 127 -11.49 -7.60 6.77
N LEU A 128 -12.76 -7.95 7.01
CA LEU A 128 -13.73 -8.21 5.95
C LEU A 128 -14.04 -6.98 5.08
N ARG A 129 -13.66 -5.78 5.53
CA ARG A 129 -13.82 -4.52 4.78
C ARG A 129 -12.68 -4.22 3.81
N TYR A 130 -11.62 -5.04 3.75
CA TYR A 130 -10.53 -4.79 2.81
C TYR A 130 -10.98 -4.61 1.35
N PRO A 131 -11.92 -5.39 0.79
CA PRO A 131 -12.36 -5.20 -0.59
C PRO A 131 -12.86 -3.77 -0.87
N GLU A 132 -13.86 -3.29 -0.12
CA GLU A 132 -14.43 -1.95 -0.31
C GLU A 132 -13.42 -0.82 -0.07
N VAL A 133 -12.50 -0.98 0.89
CA VAL A 133 -11.48 0.03 1.20
C VAL A 133 -10.41 0.07 0.11
N LEU A 134 -10.01 -1.09 -0.42
CA LEU A 134 -9.07 -1.16 -1.54
C LEU A 134 -9.68 -0.53 -2.80
N ASP A 135 -10.93 -0.85 -3.11
CA ASP A 135 -11.65 -0.28 -4.24
C ASP A 135 -11.69 1.25 -4.15
N TYR A 136 -12.07 1.81 -2.98
CA TYR A 136 -12.04 3.24 -2.73
C TYR A 136 -10.67 3.88 -3.02
N TYR A 137 -9.58 3.30 -2.51
CA TYR A 137 -8.24 3.87 -2.73
C TYR A 137 -7.74 3.69 -4.18
N PHE A 138 -8.15 2.64 -4.89
CA PHE A 138 -7.87 2.52 -6.32
C PHE A 138 -8.67 3.54 -7.15
N GLU A 139 -9.92 3.84 -6.79
CA GLU A 139 -10.73 4.86 -7.46
C GLU A 139 -10.15 6.28 -7.32
N LEU A 140 -9.35 6.56 -6.28
CA LEU A 140 -8.64 7.84 -6.14
C LEU A 140 -7.50 8.00 -7.14
N VAL A 141 -7.08 6.92 -7.81
CA VAL A 141 -5.94 6.93 -8.74
C VAL A 141 -6.46 7.11 -10.16
N GLY A 142 -6.24 8.29 -10.74
CA GLY A 142 -6.51 8.54 -12.15
C GLY A 142 -5.41 7.96 -13.05
N VAL A 143 -5.74 6.94 -13.84
CA VAL A 143 -4.90 6.46 -14.95
C VAL A 143 -5.67 6.71 -16.24
N GLU A 144 -5.21 7.68 -17.01
CA GLU A 144 -5.73 7.95 -18.35
C GLU A 144 -4.76 7.36 -19.37
N LEU A 145 -5.29 6.50 -20.24
CA LEU A 145 -4.58 5.99 -21.40
C LEU A 145 -5.14 6.69 -22.64
N PRO A 146 -4.28 7.09 -23.60
CA PRO A 146 -4.76 7.65 -24.86
C PRO A 146 -5.61 6.61 -25.60
N GLY A 147 -6.67 7.07 -26.27
CA GLY A 147 -7.52 6.22 -27.09
C GLY A 147 -6.80 5.71 -28.34
N GLU A 148 -7.22 4.56 -28.87
CA GLU A 148 -6.59 3.95 -30.06
C GLU A 148 -6.67 4.83 -31.32
N GLU A 149 -7.63 5.74 -31.37
CA GLU A 149 -7.87 6.63 -32.52
C GLU A 149 -7.05 7.94 -32.47
N GLU A 150 -6.37 8.22 -31.35
CA GLU A 150 -5.56 9.43 -31.19
C GLU A 150 -4.37 9.43 -32.17
N VAL A 151 -4.06 10.60 -32.73
CA VAL A 151 -3.02 10.75 -33.78
C VAL A 151 -1.65 10.37 -33.23
N GLU A 152 -1.42 10.68 -31.97
CA GLU A 152 -0.25 10.35 -31.18
C GLU A 152 -0.03 8.83 -31.06
N VAL A 153 -1.11 8.04 -31.13
CA VAL A 153 -1.08 6.57 -31.10
C VAL A 153 -1.02 5.98 -32.52
N ARG A 154 -1.76 6.54 -33.49
CA ARG A 154 -1.85 6.02 -34.87
C ARG A 154 -0.66 6.39 -35.76
N ASP A 155 -0.12 7.60 -35.63
CA ASP A 155 0.99 8.13 -36.42
C ASP A 155 2.01 8.83 -35.50
N PRO A 156 2.74 8.05 -34.67
CA PRO A 156 3.70 8.63 -33.74
C PRO A 156 4.89 9.22 -34.50
N ARG A 157 5.04 10.56 -34.42
CA ARG A 157 6.12 11.29 -35.10
C ARG A 157 7.32 11.44 -34.16
N PHE A 158 8.44 10.84 -34.56
CA PHE A 158 9.73 10.98 -33.86
C PHE A 158 10.74 11.70 -34.76
N GLY A 159 11.33 12.79 -34.27
CA GLY A 159 12.30 13.61 -35.02
C GLY A 159 11.68 14.84 -35.67
N GLY A 160 12.42 15.95 -35.68
CA GLY A 160 11.95 17.25 -36.15
C GLY A 160 11.65 17.24 -37.64
N VAL A 161 10.43 17.61 -38.01
CA VAL A 161 10.13 18.08 -39.36
C VAL A 161 10.76 19.46 -39.47
N GLU A 162 12.03 19.54 -39.87
CA GLU A 162 12.58 20.81 -40.35
C GLU A 162 11.75 21.23 -41.56
N LYS A 163 10.86 22.20 -41.34
CA LYS A 163 10.20 22.92 -42.42
C LYS A 163 11.30 23.68 -43.16
N LEU A 164 11.83 23.08 -44.21
CA LEU A 164 12.61 23.76 -45.23
C LEU A 164 11.65 24.73 -45.94
N GLY A 165 11.76 26.01 -45.58
CA GLY A 165 11.15 27.13 -46.30
C GLY A 165 11.92 27.49 -47.56
#